data_AF-A0A7R9Z5T5-F1
#
_entry.id   AF-A0A7R9Z5T5-F1
#
_cell.length_a   1.000
_cell.length_b   1.000
_cell.length_c   1.000
_cell.angle_alpha   90.00
_cell.angle_beta   90.00
_cell.angle_gamma   90.00
#
_symmetry.space_group_name_H-M   'P 1'
#
loop_
_entity.id
_entity.type
_entity.pdbx_description
1 polymer ?
#
loop_
_entity_poly.entity_id
_entity_poly.type
_entity_poly.pdbx_seq_one_letter_code
_entity_poly.pdbx_strand_id
1 'polypeptide(L)'
;EDVPLAANAAPATSMPLSVLVNEHTASAAEILAGALQANCRAVLVGNQTYGKGLIQSVYELSDGSGLVLTVGKYLTPARVDIDRFGIRPNFRSQPSPLQMGQALDACMMSKDHDILMQLASAKAGKATELADAGSRR
;
A
#
# COMPACT_ATOMS: atom_id res chain seq x y z
N GLU A 1 12.75 -9.34 9.82
CA GLU A 1 11.94 -9.52 8.59
C GLU A 1 10.60 -8.85 8.81
N ASP A 2 10.17 -7.98 7.89
CA ASP A 2 8.85 -7.34 7.96
C ASP A 2 7.77 -8.36 7.60
N VAL A 3 7.12 -8.93 8.62
CA VAL A 3 5.96 -9.80 8.41
C VAL A 3 4.80 -8.92 7.93
N PRO A 4 4.22 -9.16 6.74
CA PRO A 4 3.10 -8.37 6.27
C PRO A 4 1.93 -8.49 7.25
N LEU A 5 1.45 -7.34 7.74
CA LEU A 5 0.27 -7.26 8.58
C LEU A 5 -0.96 -7.64 7.76
N ALA A 6 -1.61 -8.74 8.13
CA ALA A 6 -2.86 -9.20 7.52
C ALA A 6 -4.02 -9.02 8.51
N ALA A 7 -5.22 -8.79 7.98
CA ALA A 7 -6.42 -8.80 8.81
C ALA A 7 -6.72 -10.23 9.28
N ASN A 8 -7.01 -10.39 10.58
CA ASN A 8 -7.28 -11.71 11.18
C ASN A 8 -8.73 -12.17 11.00
N ALA A 9 -9.57 -11.38 10.33
CA ALA A 9 -10.99 -11.65 10.16
C ALA A 9 -11.48 -11.22 8.77
N ALA A 10 -12.58 -11.83 8.34
CA ALA A 10 -13.27 -11.43 7.13
C ALA A 10 -13.73 -9.96 7.22
N PRO A 11 -13.77 -9.23 6.09
CA PRO A 11 -14.27 -7.87 6.09
C PRO A 11 -15.73 -7.84 6.56
N ALA A 12 -16.08 -6.80 7.31
CA ALA A 12 -17.43 -6.62 7.86
C ALA A 12 -18.53 -6.52 6.78
N THR A 13 -18.16 -6.24 5.53
CA THR A 13 -19.06 -6.17 4.39
C THR A 13 -18.33 -6.43 3.08
N SER A 14 -19.03 -7.06 2.13
CA SER A 14 -18.63 -7.22 0.72
C SER A 14 -19.27 -6.19 -0.21
N MET A 15 -20.07 -5.26 0.32
CA MET A 15 -20.71 -4.24 -0.50
C MET A 15 -19.68 -3.33 -1.19
N PRO A 16 -20.02 -2.78 -2.38
CA PRO A 16 -19.18 -1.80 -3.06
C PRO A 16 -18.81 -0.64 -2.15
N LEU A 17 -17.53 -0.25 -2.16
CA LEU A 17 -16.99 0.80 -1.29
C LEU A 17 -16.26 1.85 -2.12
N SER A 18 -16.68 3.10 -1.96
CA SER A 18 -15.93 4.28 -2.40
C SER A 18 -15.41 5.02 -1.19
N VAL A 19 -14.18 5.51 -1.26
CA VAL A 19 -13.59 6.37 -0.23
C VAL A 19 -13.31 7.73 -0.85
N LEU A 20 -13.93 8.77 -0.30
CA LEU A 20 -13.71 10.15 -0.73
C LEU A 20 -12.41 10.67 -0.10
N VAL A 21 -11.54 11.24 -0.92
CA VAL A 21 -10.24 11.79 -0.52
C VAL A 21 -9.99 13.15 -1.18
N ASN A 22 -9.15 13.94 -0.55
CA ASN A 22 -8.73 15.25 -1.03
C ASN A 22 -7.30 15.59 -0.59
N GLU A 23 -6.82 16.77 -0.95
CA GLU A 23 -5.49 17.29 -0.60
C GLU A 23 -5.24 17.47 0.91
N HIS A 24 -6.28 17.38 1.74
CA HIS A 24 -6.19 17.42 3.20
C HIS A 24 -6.20 16.02 3.85
N THR A 25 -6.43 14.97 3.05
CA THR A 25 -6.30 13.58 3.50
C THR A 25 -4.82 13.30 3.72
N ALA A 26 -4.40 13.13 4.97
CA ALA A 26 -2.98 13.05 5.34
C ALA A 26 -2.70 11.94 6.36
N SER A 27 -1.46 11.44 6.40
CA SER A 27 -0.96 10.53 7.45
C SER A 27 -1.80 9.24 7.54
N ALA A 28 -2.33 8.86 8.71
CA ALA A 28 -3.11 7.64 8.90
C ALA A 28 -4.27 7.49 7.90
N ALA A 29 -4.88 8.59 7.47
CA ALA A 29 -5.95 8.56 6.46
C ALA A 29 -5.43 8.11 5.09
N GLU A 30 -4.22 8.49 4.72
CA GLU A 30 -3.57 8.04 3.49
C GLU A 30 -3.20 6.56 3.58
N ILE A 31 -2.69 6.11 4.73
CA ILE A 31 -2.35 4.70 4.94
C ILE A 31 -3.61 3.84 4.75
N LEU A 32 -4.73 4.25 5.36
CA LEU A 32 -6.01 3.54 5.23
C LEU A 32 -6.52 3.55 3.78
N ALA A 33 -6.54 4.72 3.13
CA ALA A 33 -6.98 4.86 1.74
C ALA A 33 -6.12 4.01 0.79
N GLY A 34 -4.80 4.07 0.96
CA GLY A 34 -3.84 3.29 0.19
C GLY A 34 -3.95 1.79 0.43
N ALA A 35 -4.17 1.37 1.67
CA ALA A 35 -4.39 -0.04 1.99
C ALA A 35 -5.68 -0.58 1.34
N LEU A 36 -6.77 0.18 1.38
CA LEU A 36 -8.04 -0.22 0.76
C LEU A 36 -7.94 -0.25 -0.78
N GLN A 37 -7.31 0.76 -1.37
CA GLN A 37 -7.07 0.85 -2.82
C GLN A 37 -6.16 -0.27 -3.31
N ALA A 38 -4.99 -0.42 -2.68
CA ALA A 38 -4.01 -1.44 -3.05
C ALA A 38 -4.51 -2.85 -2.75
N ASN A 39 -5.55 -3.04 -1.93
CA ASN A 39 -6.21 -4.33 -1.74
C ASN A 39 -7.37 -4.60 -2.67
N CYS A 40 -7.62 -3.73 -3.65
CA CYS A 40 -8.78 -3.82 -4.54
C CYS A 40 -10.10 -3.94 -3.76
N ARG A 41 -10.14 -3.36 -2.55
CA ARG A 41 -11.31 -3.37 -1.67
C ARG A 41 -12.19 -2.15 -1.91
N ALA A 42 -11.59 -1.01 -2.23
CA ALA A 42 -12.30 0.23 -2.48
C ALA A 42 -11.67 0.99 -3.64
N VAL A 43 -12.49 1.80 -4.31
CA VAL A 43 -12.00 2.85 -5.21
C VAL A 43 -11.88 4.15 -4.43
N LEU A 44 -10.84 4.92 -4.72
CA LEU A 44 -10.67 6.27 -4.21
C LEU A 44 -11.30 7.28 -5.17
N VAL A 45 -12.01 8.26 -4.62
CA VAL A 45 -12.72 9.30 -5.36
C VAL A 45 -12.27 10.66 -4.86
N GLY A 46 -12.06 11.63 -5.75
CA GLY A 46 -11.78 13.03 -5.40
C GLY A 46 -10.44 13.53 -5.92
N ASN A 47 -9.63 14.10 -5.03
CA ASN A 47 -8.32 14.68 -5.37
C ASN A 47 -7.16 13.90 -4.74
N GLN A 48 -5.96 14.14 -5.26
CA GLN A 48 -4.72 13.58 -4.73
C GLN A 48 -4.55 13.94 -3.24
N THR A 49 -4.11 12.99 -2.44
CA THR A 49 -3.89 13.18 -1.00
C THR A 49 -2.63 13.99 -0.70
N TYR A 50 -2.44 14.37 0.56
CA TYR A 50 -1.40 15.32 0.97
C TYR A 50 0.04 14.83 0.74
N GLY A 51 0.32 13.56 1.01
CA GLY A 51 1.66 12.97 0.97
C GLY A 51 2.44 13.07 2.27
N LYS A 52 1.79 12.90 3.43
CA LYS A 52 2.46 12.86 4.73
C LYS A 52 2.81 11.41 5.08
N GLY A 53 3.90 10.93 4.49
CA GLY A 53 4.32 9.52 4.58
C GLY A 53 5.31 9.20 5.70
N LEU A 54 5.77 10.18 6.48
CA LEU A 54 6.83 9.98 7.47
C LEU A 54 6.30 9.65 8.87
N ILE A 55 7.04 8.77 9.56
CA ILE A 55 6.83 8.43 10.98
C ILE A 55 7.81 9.25 11.79
N GLN A 56 7.29 10.02 12.74
CA GLN A 56 8.09 10.84 13.64
C GLN A 56 7.95 10.35 15.08
N SER A 57 9.07 10.26 15.78
CA SER A 57 9.15 10.01 17.21
C SER A 57 9.64 11.25 17.93
N VAL A 58 9.13 11.46 19.14
CA VAL A 58 9.57 12.54 20.02
C VAL A 58 10.46 11.94 21.11
N TYR A 59 11.65 12.50 21.27
CA TYR A 59 12.61 12.13 22.30
C TYR A 59 12.80 13.31 23.25
N GLU A 60 12.53 13.10 24.53
CA GLU A 60 12.76 14.12 25.56
C GLU A 60 14.25 14.23 25.90
N LEU A 61 14.73 15.46 26.05
CA LEU A 61 16.12 15.78 26.41
C LEU A 61 16.21 16.18 27.89
N SER A 62 17.41 16.12 28.45
CA SER A 62 17.66 16.32 29.88
C SER A 62 17.34 17.73 30.40
N ASP A 63 17.25 18.72 29.50
CA ASP A 63 16.87 20.10 29.81
C ASP A 63 15.35 20.38 29.67
N GLY A 64 14.56 19.34 29.38
CA GLY A 64 13.11 19.46 29.17
C GLY A 64 12.69 19.85 27.75
N SER A 65 13.64 20.02 26.84
CA SER A 65 13.36 20.19 25.41
C SER A 65 13.06 18.84 24.72
N GLY A 66 12.59 18.88 23.46
CA GLY A 66 12.22 17.68 22.70
C GLY A 66 12.85 17.64 21.30
N LEU A 67 13.37 16.47 20.92
CA LEU A 67 13.85 16.17 19.57
C LEU A 67 12.77 15.42 18.81
N VAL A 68 12.28 15.99 17.70
CA VAL A 68 11.41 15.29 16.75
C VAL A 68 12.27 14.68 15.66
N LEU A 69 12.35 13.35 15.63
CA LEU A 69 13.16 12.62 14.67
C LEU A 69 12.27 11.77 13.77
N THR A 70 12.51 11.85 12.46
CA THR A 70 11.89 10.92 11.50
C THR A 70 12.57 9.56 11.62
N VAL A 71 11.80 8.55 12.01
CA VAL A 71 12.30 7.19 12.27
C VAL A 71 11.88 6.18 11.22
N GLY A 72 11.01 6.59 10.28
CA GLY A 72 10.54 5.71 9.24
C GLY A 72 9.62 6.40 8.24
N LYS A 73 9.15 5.61 7.28
CA LYS A 73 8.17 6.03 6.29
C LYS A 73 7.17 4.91 6.01
N TYR A 74 5.96 5.28 5.63
CA TYR A 74 4.94 4.36 5.18
C TYR A 74 5.08 4.06 3.70
N LEU A 75 4.95 2.79 3.37
CA LEU A 75 4.77 2.32 2.01
C LEU A 75 3.38 1.69 1.92
N THR A 76 2.73 1.81 0.76
CA THR A 76 1.51 1.04 0.49
C THR A 76 1.84 -0.46 0.43
N PRO A 77 0.84 -1.37 0.49
CA PRO A 77 1.06 -2.80 0.27
C PRO A 77 1.79 -3.13 -1.05
N ALA A 78 1.64 -2.27 -2.07
CA ALA A 78 2.35 -2.36 -3.34
C ALA A 78 3.77 -1.73 -3.31
N ARG A 79 4.30 -1.44 -2.12
CA ARG A 79 5.60 -0.77 -1.87
C ARG A 79 5.76 0.61 -2.50
N VAL A 80 4.64 1.31 -2.72
CA VAL A 80 4.67 2.70 -3.22
C VAL A 80 4.94 3.65 -2.07
N ASP A 81 5.93 4.52 -2.24
CA ASP A 81 6.22 5.62 -1.31
C ASP A 81 5.17 6.72 -1.48
N ILE A 82 4.55 7.10 -0.36
CA ILE A 82 3.52 8.14 -0.34
C ILE A 82 4.06 9.49 0.13
N ASP A 83 5.28 9.57 0.67
CA ASP A 83 5.82 10.83 1.17
C ASP A 83 6.00 11.85 0.03
N ARG A 84 5.50 13.07 0.22
CA ARG A 84 5.46 14.19 -0.75
C ARG A 84 4.61 13.97 -2.00
N PHE A 85 4.24 12.74 -2.32
CA PHE A 85 3.44 12.41 -3.50
C PHE A 85 1.97 12.18 -3.15
N GLY A 86 1.68 11.65 -1.97
CA GLY A 86 0.33 11.20 -1.63
C GLY A 86 -0.14 10.05 -2.52
N ILE A 87 -1.46 9.87 -2.54
CA ILE A 87 -2.16 8.79 -3.21
C ILE A 87 -3.10 9.40 -4.22
N ARG A 88 -3.00 8.91 -5.45
CA ARG A 88 -3.85 9.35 -6.54
C ARG A 88 -5.19 8.61 -6.50
N PRO A 89 -6.33 9.32 -6.56
CA PRO A 89 -7.62 8.67 -6.61
C PRO A 89 -7.84 7.95 -7.94
N ASN A 90 -8.68 6.92 -7.92
CA ASN A 90 -9.09 6.19 -9.13
C ASN A 90 -9.98 7.09 -10.01
N PHE A 91 -10.85 7.88 -9.38
CA PHE A 91 -11.81 8.74 -10.06
C PHE A 91 -11.81 10.16 -9.47
N ARG A 92 -12.06 11.18 -10.29
CA ARG A 92 -12.23 12.56 -9.80
C ARG A 92 -13.61 12.81 -9.17
N SER A 93 -14.62 12.11 -9.64
CA SER A 93 -16.01 12.22 -9.19
C SER A 93 -16.59 10.81 -9.00
N GLN A 94 -17.74 10.74 -8.32
CA GLN A 94 -18.36 9.46 -7.98
C GLN A 94 -18.64 8.62 -9.25
N PRO A 95 -18.05 7.41 -9.38
CA PRO A 95 -18.29 6.56 -10.53
C PRO A 95 -19.65 5.88 -10.42
N SER A 96 -20.18 5.46 -11.58
CA SER A 96 -21.31 4.52 -11.61
C SER A 96 -20.90 3.16 -11.02
N PRO A 97 -21.86 2.35 -10.54
CA PRO A 97 -21.58 1.00 -10.07
C PRO A 97 -20.83 0.12 -11.08
N LEU A 98 -21.14 0.27 -12.37
CA LEU A 98 -20.46 -0.48 -13.45
C LEU A 98 -18.98 -0.09 -13.56
N GLN A 99 -18.68 1.21 -13.60
CA GLN A 99 -17.29 1.70 -13.67
C GLN A 99 -16.49 1.31 -12.43
N MET A 100 -17.13 1.32 -11.26
CA MET A 100 -16.51 0.85 -10.02
C MET A 100 -16.19 -0.64 -10.09
N GLY A 101 -17.13 -1.47 -10.53
CA GLY A 101 -16.91 -2.90 -10.73
C GLY A 101 -15.73 -3.17 -11.66
N GLN A 102 -15.73 -2.55 -12.83
CA GLN A 102 -14.63 -2.67 -13.80
C GLN A 102 -13.27 -2.27 -13.23
N ALA A 103 -13.21 -1.19 -12.44
CA ALA A 103 -11.96 -0.75 -11.82
C ALA A 103 -11.45 -1.74 -10.75
N LEU A 104 -12.36 -2.32 -9.96
CA LEU A 104 -12.01 -3.31 -8.95
C LEU A 104 -11.58 -4.62 -9.60
N ASP A 105 -12.29 -5.08 -10.64
CA ASP A 105 -11.94 -6.27 -11.41
C ASP A 105 -10.56 -6.11 -12.05
N ALA A 106 -10.30 -4.97 -12.69
CA ALA A 106 -8.99 -4.67 -13.28
C ALA A 106 -7.85 -4.67 -12.24
N CYS A 107 -8.10 -4.14 -11.04
CA CYS A 107 -7.15 -4.18 -9.92
C CYS A 107 -6.86 -5.61 -9.46
N MET A 108 -7.89 -6.46 -9.35
CA MET A 108 -7.70 -7.87 -8.97
C MET A 108 -6.89 -8.62 -10.02
N MET A 109 -7.19 -8.42 -11.31
CA MET A 109 -6.43 -9.04 -12.40
C MET A 109 -4.97 -8.60 -12.43
N SER A 110 -4.67 -7.32 -12.15
CA SER A 110 -3.27 -6.86 -12.10
C SER A 110 -2.50 -7.52 -10.96
N LYS A 111 -3.14 -7.74 -9.81
CA LYS A 111 -2.52 -8.46 -8.70
C LYS A 111 -2.21 -9.91 -9.02
N ASP A 112 -3.13 -10.61 -9.67
CA ASP A 112 -2.92 -12.00 -10.05
C ASP A 112 -1.71 -12.12 -10.99
N HIS A 113 -1.56 -11.16 -11.92
CA HIS A 113 -0.38 -11.09 -12.78
C HIS A 113 0.93 -10.82 -11.99
N ASP A 114 0.91 -9.86 -11.06
CA ASP A 114 2.07 -9.55 -10.21
C ASP A 114 2.49 -10.76 -9.37
N ILE A 115 1.53 -11.50 -8.81
CA ILE A 115 1.78 -12.73 -8.04
C ILE A 115 2.45 -13.78 -8.93
N LEU A 116 1.94 -14.00 -10.15
CA LEU A 116 2.53 -14.94 -11.09
C LEU A 116 3.98 -14.56 -11.45
N MET A 117 4.24 -13.27 -11.68
CA MET A 117 5.58 -12.77 -11.97
C MET A 117 6.53 -12.91 -10.76
N GLN A 118 6.06 -12.65 -9.54
CA GLN A 118 6.84 -12.86 -8.32
C GLN A 118 7.16 -14.34 -8.08
N LEU A 119 6.19 -15.24 -8.27
CA LEU A 119 6.39 -16.68 -8.15
C LEU A 119 7.38 -17.22 -9.20
N ALA A 120 7.33 -16.70 -10.43
CA ALA A 120 8.27 -17.04 -11.48
C ALA A 120 9.71 -16.59 -11.12
N SER A 121 9.88 -15.36 -10.64
CA SER A 121 11.17 -14.83 -10.19
C SER A 121 11.75 -15.60 -8.99
N ALA A 122 10.91 -15.95 -8.01
CA ALA A 122 11.32 -16.75 -6.85
C ALA A 122 11.76 -18.17 -7.24
N LYS A 123 11.08 -18.82 -8.20
CA LYS A 123 11.50 -20.12 -8.75
C LYS A 123 12.83 -20.03 -9.51
N ALA A 124 13.03 -18.96 -10.28
CA ALA A 124 14.28 -18.74 -11.01
C ALA A 124 15.46 -18.53 -10.05
N GLY A 125 15.30 -17.73 -9.00
CA GLY A 125 16.34 -17.52 -7.98
C GLY A 125 16.75 -18.82 -7.27
N LYS A 126 15.77 -19.66 -6.92
CA LYS A 126 16.02 -20.94 -6.24
C LYS A 126 16.76 -21.95 -7.13
N ALA A 127 16.51 -21.96 -8.44
CA ALA A 127 17.21 -22.82 -9.39
C ALA A 127 18.69 -22.45 -9.54
N THR A 128 19.03 -21.16 -9.48
CA THR A 128 20.42 -20.68 -9.57
C THR A 128 21.23 -21.01 -8.31
N GLU A 129 20.60 -20.96 -7.13
CA GLU A 129 21.25 -21.32 -5.85
C GLU A 129 21.55 -22.83 -5.75
N LEU A 130 20.67 -23.67 -6.28
CA LEU A 130 20.87 -25.13 -6.37
C LEU A 130 21.98 -25.52 -7.37
N ALA A 131 22.19 -24.72 -8.41
CA ALA A 131 23.29 -24.93 -9.37
C ALA A 131 24.65 -24.53 -8.81
N ASP A 132 24.75 -23.44 -8.03
CA ASP A 132 26.00 -23.01 -7.39
C ASP A 132 26.41 -23.94 -6.21
N ALA A 133 25.45 -24.49 -5.48
CA ALA A 133 25.71 -25.48 -4.43
C ALA A 133 26.23 -26.83 -4.98
N GLY A 134 25.98 -27.15 -6.25
CA GLY A 134 26.44 -28.36 -6.93
C GLY A 134 27.87 -28.27 -7.50
N SER A 135 28.43 -27.07 -7.62
CA SER A 135 29.75 -26.85 -8.23
C SER A 135 30.92 -26.83 -7.22
N ARG A 136 30.64 -27.00 -5.92
CA ARG A 136 31.66 -27.12 -4.85
C ARG A 136 31.78 -28.55 -4.32
N ARG A 137 32.12 -29.50 -5.19
CA ARG A 137 32.63 -30.83 -4.81
C ARG A 137 33.95 -31.08 -5.48
#